data_AF-A0AAP0ZNA0-F1
#
_entry.id   AF-A0AAP0ZNA0-F1
#
_cell.length_a   1.000
_cell.length_b   1.000
_cell.length_c   1.000
_cell.angle_alpha   90.00
_cell.angle_beta   90.00
_cell.angle_gamma   90.00
#
_symmetry.space_group_name_H-M   'P 1'
#
loop_
_entity.id
_entity.type
_entity.pdbx_description
1 polymer ?
#
loop_
_entity_poly.entity_id
_entity_poly.type
_entity_poly.pdbx_seq_one_letter_code
_entity_poly.pdbx_strand_id
1 'polypeptide(L)'
;MPDNSADYDEPDDLSADNDDDPDTHQGLVWNLLLLINPGDEETALRQFDAYRESAGETDGDAWLWALKDAIDWSSGFYVDGSDSETLISAIDELAARWNLRIDWGGDIDDDDFLAANDTAALLTVAYDRLREYGYTLWCWDTGSDDRAGWMALSRNDEDMQRLAAILGADLRPGSDPF
;
A
#
# COMPACT_ATOMS: atom_id res chain seq x y z
N MET A 1 -41.86 51.84 12.53
CA MET A 1 -41.28 50.70 13.28
C MET A 1 -41.14 49.56 12.28
N PRO A 2 -39.98 48.88 12.22
CA PRO A 2 -39.71 47.86 11.23
C PRO A 2 -40.08 46.48 11.77
N ASP A 3 -40.89 45.72 11.05
CA ASP A 3 -41.01 44.27 11.22
C ASP A 3 -40.23 43.62 10.07
N ASN A 4 -38.92 43.48 10.30
CA ASN A 4 -38.02 42.72 9.43
C ASN A 4 -38.03 41.26 9.90
N SER A 5 -39.08 40.52 9.57
CA SER A 5 -39.08 39.06 9.65
C SER A 5 -38.35 38.51 8.43
N ALA A 6 -37.04 38.71 8.39
CA ALA A 6 -36.16 37.96 7.53
C ALA A 6 -35.96 36.59 8.19
N ASP A 7 -36.78 35.63 7.75
CA ASP A 7 -36.56 34.21 7.96
C ASP A 7 -35.28 33.86 7.19
N TYR A 8 -34.13 34.02 7.85
CA TYR A 8 -32.90 33.43 7.38
C TYR A 8 -33.01 31.95 7.73
N ASP A 9 -33.53 31.18 6.78
CA ASP A 9 -33.25 29.75 6.71
C ASP A 9 -31.72 29.65 6.65
N GLU A 10 -31.10 29.35 7.79
CA GLU A 10 -29.69 28.99 7.86
C GLU A 10 -29.51 27.79 6.92
N PRO A 11 -28.68 27.87 5.87
CA PRO A 11 -28.32 26.67 5.13
C PRO A 11 -27.44 25.82 6.05
N ASP A 12 -28.08 24.99 6.84
CA ASP A 12 -27.51 23.86 7.57
C ASP A 12 -27.21 22.75 6.55
N ASP A 13 -26.27 22.99 5.63
CA ASP A 13 -25.65 21.95 4.80
C ASP A 13 -24.35 22.43 4.13
N LEU A 14 -23.39 22.87 4.94
CA LEU A 14 -21.98 22.88 4.55
C LEU A 14 -21.21 21.88 5.42
N SER A 15 -21.72 20.65 5.55
CA SER A 15 -20.82 19.51 5.57
C SER A 15 -20.31 19.29 4.15
N ALA A 16 -19.49 20.22 3.66
CA ALA A 16 -18.49 19.81 2.69
C ALA A 16 -17.60 18.85 3.47
N ASP A 17 -17.76 17.55 3.22
CA ASP A 17 -16.94 16.50 3.78
C ASP A 17 -15.50 16.98 3.80
N ASN A 18 -14.96 17.18 5.01
CA ASN A 18 -13.59 17.61 5.24
C ASN A 18 -12.64 16.42 5.01
N ASP A 19 -12.90 15.69 3.92
CA ASP A 19 -12.20 14.51 3.45
C ASP A 19 -10.77 14.85 2.98
N ASP A 20 -10.53 16.12 2.67
CA ASP A 20 -9.21 16.66 2.31
C ASP A 20 -8.40 17.13 3.54
N ASP A 21 -8.91 16.97 4.77
CA ASP A 21 -8.12 17.22 5.96
C ASP A 21 -7.01 16.15 6.09
N PRO A 22 -5.73 16.53 6.25
CA PRO A 22 -4.62 15.58 6.38
C PRO A 22 -4.76 14.62 7.57
N ASP A 23 -5.56 14.99 8.58
CA ASP A 23 -5.85 14.15 9.75
C ASP A 23 -7.09 13.24 9.55
N THR A 24 -7.84 13.39 8.45
CA THR A 24 -8.91 12.46 8.07
C THR A 24 -8.31 11.15 7.54
N HIS A 25 -9.06 10.04 7.64
CA HIS A 25 -8.63 8.74 7.13
C HIS A 25 -8.16 8.81 5.66
N GLN A 26 -8.87 9.54 4.81
CA GLN A 26 -8.47 9.74 3.41
C GLN A 26 -7.16 10.53 3.27
N GLY A 27 -6.93 11.57 4.08
CA GLY A 27 -5.65 12.28 4.16
C GLY A 27 -4.49 11.39 4.61
N LEU A 28 -4.74 10.45 5.53
CA LEU A 28 -3.75 9.46 5.97
C LEU A 28 -3.43 8.45 4.87
N VAL A 29 -4.43 7.96 4.11
CA VAL A 29 -4.21 7.09 2.96
C VAL A 29 -3.45 7.81 1.84
N TRP A 30 -3.74 9.10 1.61
CA TRP A 30 -2.96 9.94 0.70
C TRP A 30 -1.49 10.01 1.12
N ASN A 31 -1.22 10.29 2.40
CA ASN A 31 0.15 10.31 2.93
C ASN A 31 0.86 8.96 2.76
N LEU A 32 0.15 7.85 2.97
CA LEU A 32 0.68 6.50 2.73
C LEU A 32 1.05 6.29 1.26
N LEU A 33 0.19 6.69 0.32
CA LEU A 33 0.46 6.59 -1.12
C LEU A 33 1.69 7.39 -1.56
N LEU A 34 1.95 8.54 -0.93
CA LEU A 34 3.18 9.32 -1.18
C LEU A 34 4.44 8.59 -0.69
N LEU A 35 4.35 7.79 0.37
CA LEU A 35 5.47 6.95 0.82
C LEU A 35 5.70 5.75 -0.12
N ILE A 36 4.62 5.17 -0.65
CA ILE A 36 4.64 4.06 -1.62
C ILE A 36 5.19 4.53 -2.97
N ASN A 37 4.94 5.78 -3.36
CA ASN A 37 5.31 6.36 -4.64
C ASN A 37 6.34 7.51 -4.48
N PRO A 38 7.56 7.22 -4.02
CA PRO A 38 8.53 8.27 -3.72
C PRO A 38 8.88 9.11 -4.95
N GLY A 39 8.47 10.38 -4.95
CA GLY A 39 8.73 11.32 -6.04
C GLY A 39 7.85 11.16 -7.27
N ASP A 40 6.80 10.34 -7.20
CA ASP A 40 5.82 10.13 -8.27
C ASP A 40 4.39 10.42 -7.78
N GLU A 41 4.14 11.72 -7.57
CA GLU A 41 2.84 12.23 -7.11
C GLU A 41 1.72 11.99 -8.12
N GLU A 42 2.05 11.88 -9.41
CA GLU A 42 1.06 11.62 -10.47
C GLU A 42 0.50 10.20 -10.37
N THR A 43 1.35 9.20 -10.12
CA THR A 43 0.90 7.83 -9.84
C THR A 43 0.15 7.76 -8.52
N ALA A 44 0.63 8.44 -7.47
CA ALA A 44 -0.06 8.49 -6.19
C ALA A 44 -1.48 9.08 -6.33
N LEU A 45 -1.65 10.17 -7.10
CA LEU A 45 -2.95 10.79 -7.33
C LEU A 45 -3.91 9.85 -8.06
N ARG A 46 -3.45 9.20 -9.14
CA ARG A 46 -4.28 8.23 -9.87
C ARG A 46 -4.73 7.07 -8.98
N GLN A 47 -3.84 6.57 -8.12
CA GLN A 47 -4.17 5.51 -7.17
C GLN A 47 -5.11 5.99 -6.08
N PHE A 48 -4.96 7.23 -5.62
CA PHE A 48 -5.85 7.81 -4.62
C PHE A 48 -7.27 7.99 -5.17
N ASP A 49 -7.42 8.47 -6.41
CA ASP A 49 -8.73 8.56 -7.07
C ASP A 49 -9.39 7.17 -7.18
N ALA A 50 -8.64 6.17 -7.65
CA ALA A 50 -9.13 4.78 -7.73
C ALA A 50 -9.50 4.20 -6.36
N TYR A 51 -8.71 4.51 -5.33
CA TYR A 51 -9.00 4.15 -3.95
C TYR A 51 -10.31 4.78 -3.49
N ARG A 52 -10.52 6.09 -3.68
CA ARG A 52 -11.74 6.80 -3.26
C ARG A 52 -12.99 6.25 -3.97
N GLU A 53 -12.87 5.88 -5.24
CA GLU A 53 -13.97 5.25 -5.98
C GLU A 53 -14.37 3.88 -5.40
N SER A 54 -13.40 3.09 -4.91
CA SER A 54 -13.63 1.75 -4.39
C SER A 54 -13.97 1.72 -2.89
N ALA A 55 -13.34 2.59 -2.10
CA ALA A 55 -13.39 2.57 -0.65
C ALA A 55 -14.75 2.99 -0.07
N GLY A 56 -15.61 3.74 -0.78
CA GLY A 56 -16.96 4.11 -0.32
C GLY A 56 -17.05 4.59 1.14
N GLU A 57 -18.19 4.36 1.79
CA GLU A 57 -18.34 4.45 3.26
C GLU A 57 -17.96 3.08 3.87
N THR A 58 -16.68 2.73 3.92
CA THR A 58 -16.30 1.42 4.48
C THR A 58 -15.63 1.53 5.85
N ASP A 59 -16.12 0.71 6.77
CA ASP A 59 -15.59 0.54 8.12
C ASP A 59 -14.59 -0.63 8.20
N GLY A 60 -13.61 -0.54 9.11
CA GLY A 60 -12.65 -1.61 9.39
C GLY A 60 -11.59 -1.81 8.29
N ASP A 61 -11.03 -3.01 8.16
CA ASP A 61 -9.86 -3.29 7.28
C ASP A 61 -10.18 -3.33 5.78
N ALA A 62 -11.42 -3.05 5.39
CA ALA A 62 -11.82 -3.06 3.99
C ALA A 62 -11.14 -1.95 3.17
N TRP A 63 -10.63 -0.90 3.82
CA TRP A 63 -9.82 0.12 3.15
C TRP A 63 -8.51 -0.47 2.60
N LEU A 64 -7.91 -1.48 3.26
CA LEU A 64 -6.69 -2.14 2.75
C LEU A 64 -6.98 -2.92 1.47
N TRP A 65 -8.15 -3.53 1.37
CA TRP A 65 -8.58 -4.20 0.14
C TRP A 65 -8.83 -3.21 -1.00
N ALA A 66 -9.48 -2.08 -0.71
CA ALA A 66 -9.63 -1.00 -1.68
C ALA A 66 -8.28 -0.41 -2.11
N LEU A 67 -7.34 -0.22 -1.17
CA LEU A 67 -5.98 0.23 -1.47
C LEU A 67 -5.24 -0.80 -2.31
N LYS A 68 -5.31 -2.08 -1.94
CA LYS A 68 -4.71 -3.19 -2.69
C LYS A 68 -5.15 -3.16 -4.15
N ASP A 69 -6.44 -2.97 -4.42
CA ASP A 69 -6.96 -2.89 -5.78
C ASP A 69 -6.47 -1.64 -6.51
N ALA A 70 -6.36 -0.51 -5.81
CA ALA A 70 -5.87 0.74 -6.39
C ALA A 70 -4.38 0.70 -6.77
N ILE A 71 -3.55 0.01 -5.98
CA ILE A 71 -2.09 -0.07 -6.21
C ILE A 71 -1.65 -1.35 -6.94
N ASP A 72 -2.56 -2.27 -7.19
CA ASP A 72 -2.25 -3.59 -7.74
C ASP A 72 -1.43 -3.46 -9.03
N TRP A 73 -0.41 -4.31 -9.16
CA TRP A 73 0.52 -4.36 -10.30
C TRP A 73 1.31 -3.07 -10.61
N SER A 74 1.06 -1.96 -9.90
CA SER A 74 1.68 -0.66 -10.19
C SER A 74 2.57 -0.18 -9.06
N SER A 75 2.16 -0.37 -7.80
CA SER A 75 2.92 0.06 -6.63
C SER A 75 2.76 -0.86 -5.41
N GLY A 76 1.95 -1.90 -5.54
CA GLY A 76 1.90 -3.02 -4.60
C GLY A 76 1.79 -4.34 -5.33
N PHE A 77 1.73 -5.40 -4.54
CA PHE A 77 1.53 -6.77 -4.99
C PHE A 77 0.46 -7.44 -4.15
N TYR A 78 -0.24 -8.40 -4.75
CA TYR A 78 -1.11 -9.36 -4.08
C TYR A 78 -0.99 -10.69 -4.82
N VAL A 79 -0.57 -11.75 -4.13
CA VAL A 79 -0.25 -13.06 -4.70
C VAL A 79 -0.73 -14.15 -3.77
N ASP A 80 -1.19 -15.27 -4.35
CA ASP A 80 -1.52 -16.48 -3.59
C ASP A 80 -0.30 -16.97 -2.79
N GLY A 81 -0.54 -17.42 -1.56
CA GLY A 81 0.51 -17.87 -0.64
C GLY A 81 1.40 -18.99 -1.15
N SER A 82 0.93 -19.77 -2.13
CA SER A 82 1.63 -20.90 -2.73
C SER A 82 2.26 -20.60 -4.09
N ASP A 83 2.07 -19.40 -4.63
CA ASP A 83 2.52 -19.04 -5.98
C ASP A 83 3.83 -18.24 -5.97
N SER A 84 4.94 -18.97 -5.81
CA SER A 84 6.29 -18.41 -5.82
C SER A 84 6.67 -17.71 -7.13
N GLU A 85 6.19 -18.22 -8.28
CA GLU A 85 6.50 -17.67 -9.60
C GLU A 85 5.85 -16.30 -9.79
N THR A 86 4.56 -16.19 -9.46
CA THR A 86 3.83 -14.92 -9.51
C THR A 86 4.42 -13.92 -8.51
N LEU A 87 4.85 -14.36 -7.32
CA LEU A 87 5.47 -13.49 -6.33
C LEU A 87 6.79 -12.88 -6.83
N ILE A 88 7.68 -13.71 -7.37
CA ILE A 88 8.95 -13.26 -7.95
C ILE A 88 8.68 -12.22 -9.04
N SER A 89 7.77 -12.54 -9.96
CA SER A 89 7.40 -11.65 -11.06
C SER A 89 6.85 -10.31 -10.56
N ALA A 90 5.93 -10.33 -9.59
CA ALA A 90 5.35 -9.12 -9.03
C ALA A 90 6.40 -8.22 -8.34
N ILE A 91 7.31 -8.83 -7.56
CA ILE A 91 8.36 -8.10 -6.87
C ILE A 91 9.41 -7.55 -7.86
N ASP A 92 9.77 -8.31 -8.89
CA ASP A 92 10.70 -7.83 -9.93
C ASP A 92 10.12 -6.65 -10.71
N GLU A 93 8.83 -6.65 -11.02
CA GLU A 93 8.15 -5.50 -11.64
C GLU A 93 8.17 -4.25 -10.73
N LEU A 94 7.90 -4.42 -9.43
CA LEU A 94 8.00 -3.32 -8.45
C LEU A 94 9.42 -2.76 -8.34
N ALA A 95 10.43 -3.63 -8.35
CA ALA A 95 11.83 -3.24 -8.32
C ALA A 95 12.26 -2.55 -9.63
N ALA A 96 11.79 -3.04 -10.78
CA ALA A 96 12.11 -2.52 -12.10
C ALA A 96 11.64 -1.08 -12.29
N ARG A 97 10.53 -0.68 -11.65
CA ARG A 97 10.07 0.73 -11.61
C ARG A 97 11.16 1.70 -11.16
N TRP A 98 12.01 1.25 -10.23
CA TRP A 98 13.12 2.04 -9.68
C TRP A 98 14.46 1.68 -10.31
N ASN A 99 14.44 0.97 -11.45
CA ASN A 99 15.61 0.46 -12.16
C ASN A 99 16.50 -0.43 -11.24
N LEU A 100 15.86 -1.20 -10.36
CA LEU A 100 16.50 -2.18 -9.50
C LEU A 100 16.30 -3.58 -10.08
N ARG A 101 17.22 -4.49 -9.73
CA ARG A 101 17.11 -5.92 -10.05
C ARG A 101 17.43 -6.72 -8.80
N ILE A 102 16.60 -7.71 -8.50
CA ILE A 102 16.78 -8.57 -7.35
C ILE A 102 17.60 -9.79 -7.77
N ASP A 103 18.55 -10.16 -6.91
CA ASP A 103 19.30 -11.40 -7.02
C ASP A 103 18.68 -12.42 -6.06
N TRP A 104 17.84 -13.28 -6.63
CA TRP A 104 17.13 -14.36 -5.95
C TRP A 104 18.04 -15.51 -5.49
N GLY A 105 19.32 -15.52 -5.89
CA GLY A 105 20.29 -16.53 -5.47
C GLY A 105 20.12 -17.89 -6.16
N GLY A 106 19.36 -17.96 -7.26
CA GLY A 106 19.11 -19.16 -8.04
C GLY A 106 18.54 -18.84 -9.42
N ASP A 107 18.15 -19.90 -10.15
CA ASP A 107 17.46 -19.77 -11.43
C ASP A 107 15.95 -19.75 -11.17
N ILE A 108 15.30 -18.62 -11.47
CA ILE A 108 13.88 -18.42 -11.21
C ILE A 108 12.99 -19.17 -12.21
N ASP A 109 13.55 -19.61 -13.34
CA ASP A 109 12.87 -20.43 -14.34
C ASP A 109 12.97 -21.95 -14.02
N ASP A 110 13.65 -22.32 -12.92
CA ASP A 110 13.84 -23.72 -12.50
C ASP A 110 12.76 -24.16 -11.49
N ASP A 111 11.97 -25.16 -11.88
CA ASP A 111 10.93 -25.77 -11.04
C ASP A 111 11.49 -26.27 -9.70
N ASP A 112 12.71 -26.80 -9.67
CA ASP A 112 13.33 -27.29 -8.43
C ASP A 112 13.68 -26.13 -7.48
N PHE A 113 14.04 -24.96 -8.02
CA PHE A 113 14.27 -23.76 -7.23
C PHE A 113 12.96 -23.24 -6.65
N LEU A 114 11.91 -23.16 -7.46
CA LEU A 114 10.59 -22.69 -7.02
C LEU A 114 9.98 -23.63 -5.98
N ALA A 115 10.13 -24.95 -6.13
CA ALA A 115 9.66 -25.93 -5.16
C ALA A 115 10.44 -25.92 -3.84
N ALA A 116 11.70 -25.46 -3.85
CA ALA A 116 12.55 -25.37 -2.66
C ALA A 116 12.36 -24.09 -1.85
N ASN A 117 11.76 -23.05 -2.43
CA ASN A 117 11.58 -21.75 -1.79
C ASN A 117 10.09 -21.40 -1.71
N ASP A 118 9.58 -21.32 -0.49
CA ASP A 118 8.24 -20.80 -0.25
C ASP A 118 8.21 -19.26 -0.37
N THR A 119 7.00 -18.72 -0.45
CA THR A 119 6.77 -17.28 -0.62
C THR A 119 7.34 -16.44 0.54
N ALA A 120 7.40 -16.97 1.76
CA ALA A 120 7.97 -16.26 2.91
C ALA A 120 9.51 -16.15 2.81
N ALA A 121 10.18 -17.24 2.41
CA ALA A 121 11.62 -17.24 2.15
C ALA A 121 11.98 -16.28 1.03
N LEU A 122 11.18 -16.24 -0.05
CA LEU A 122 11.36 -15.29 -1.15
C LEU A 122 11.16 -13.84 -0.70
N LEU A 123 10.13 -13.54 0.10
CA LEU A 123 9.94 -12.20 0.68
C LEU A 123 11.15 -11.76 1.53
N THR A 124 11.76 -12.69 2.26
CA THR A 124 12.97 -12.42 3.05
C THR A 124 14.16 -12.07 2.14
N VAL A 125 14.37 -12.84 1.06
CA VAL A 125 15.41 -12.55 0.07
C VAL A 125 15.17 -11.19 -0.58
N ALA A 126 13.95 -10.92 -1.05
CA ALA A 126 13.60 -9.63 -1.65
C ALA A 126 13.84 -8.46 -0.69
N TYR A 127 13.41 -8.60 0.57
CA TYR A 127 13.65 -7.59 1.61
C TYR A 127 15.14 -7.31 1.77
N ASP A 128 15.97 -8.34 1.94
CA ASP A 128 17.41 -8.17 2.14
C ASP A 128 18.07 -7.47 0.94
N ARG A 129 17.70 -7.88 -0.29
CA ARG A 129 18.23 -7.26 -1.52
C ARG A 129 17.79 -5.82 -1.69
N LEU A 130 16.52 -5.51 -1.43
CA LEU A 130 15.99 -4.15 -1.54
C LEU A 130 16.60 -3.20 -0.50
N ARG A 131 16.91 -3.72 0.69
CA ARG A 131 17.59 -2.95 1.75
C ARG A 131 18.96 -2.46 1.33
N GLU A 132 19.69 -3.21 0.51
CA GLU A 132 20.98 -2.78 -0.06
C GLU A 132 20.84 -1.50 -0.92
N TYR A 133 19.65 -1.28 -1.50
CA TYR A 133 19.32 -0.10 -2.32
C TYR A 133 18.55 0.99 -1.56
N GLY A 134 18.35 0.82 -0.25
CA GLY A 134 17.63 1.77 0.59
C GLY A 134 16.10 1.71 0.42
N TYR A 135 15.57 0.55 0.03
CA TYR A 135 14.14 0.25 0.01
C TYR A 135 13.79 -0.80 1.05
N THR A 136 12.57 -0.72 1.55
CA THR A 136 11.97 -1.67 2.47
C THR A 136 10.76 -2.29 1.79
N LEU A 137 10.72 -3.62 1.77
CA LEU A 137 9.53 -4.37 1.39
C LEU A 137 8.63 -4.52 2.62
N TRP A 138 7.38 -4.09 2.49
CA TRP A 138 6.37 -4.16 3.54
C TRP A 138 5.26 -5.12 3.15
N CYS A 139 4.77 -5.89 4.12
CA CYS A 139 3.66 -6.83 3.98
C CYS A 139 2.57 -6.49 5.00
N TRP A 140 1.31 -6.57 4.61
CA TRP A 140 0.16 -6.41 5.50
C TRP A 140 -0.61 -7.73 5.64
N ASP A 141 -1.36 -7.89 6.73
CA ASP A 141 -2.12 -9.10 7.03
C ASP A 141 -3.39 -9.20 6.15
N THR A 142 -3.39 -10.15 5.22
CA THR A 142 -4.54 -10.43 4.33
C THR A 142 -5.66 -11.20 5.04
N GLY A 143 -5.40 -11.74 6.24
CA GLY A 143 -6.29 -12.67 6.93
C GLY A 143 -6.35 -14.06 6.28
N SER A 144 -5.50 -14.33 5.29
CA SER A 144 -5.33 -15.62 4.60
C SER A 144 -3.84 -15.97 4.48
N ASP A 145 -3.51 -17.07 3.79
CA ASP A 145 -2.13 -17.40 3.46
C ASP A 145 -1.56 -16.53 2.32
N ASP A 146 -2.38 -15.63 1.74
CA ASP A 146 -1.98 -14.77 0.63
C ASP A 146 -0.98 -13.70 1.04
N ARG A 147 -0.12 -13.33 0.10
CA ARG A 147 0.94 -12.33 0.29
C ARG A 147 0.53 -11.01 -0.35
N ALA A 148 0.51 -9.95 0.43
CA ALA A 148 0.22 -8.62 -0.07
C ALA A 148 1.13 -7.57 0.55
N GLY A 149 1.46 -6.53 -0.22
CA GLY A 149 2.42 -5.55 0.23
C GLY A 149 2.83 -4.53 -0.81
N TRP A 150 3.84 -3.74 -0.47
CA TRP A 150 4.41 -2.69 -1.32
C TRP A 150 5.86 -2.39 -0.93
N MET A 151 6.52 -1.59 -1.75
CA MET A 151 7.86 -1.08 -1.47
C MET A 151 7.82 0.39 -1.07
N ALA A 152 8.69 0.80 -0.16
CA ALA A 152 8.91 2.20 0.18
C ALA A 152 10.39 2.47 0.51
N LEU A 153 10.78 3.75 0.55
CA LEU A 153 12.15 4.10 0.92
C LEU A 153 12.43 3.79 2.39
N SER A 154 13.56 3.13 2.67
CA SER A 154 13.95 2.74 4.03
C SER A 154 14.15 3.90 4.99
N ARG A 155 14.49 5.08 4.47
CA ARG A 155 14.59 6.30 5.30
C ARG A 155 13.23 6.75 5.88
N ASN A 156 12.12 6.25 5.33
CA ASN A 156 10.76 6.55 5.76
C ASN A 156 10.14 5.40 6.57
N ASP A 157 10.93 4.43 7.05
CA ASP A 157 10.39 3.25 7.76
C ASP A 157 9.58 3.63 9.01
N GLU A 158 10.07 4.61 9.77
CA GLU A 158 9.38 5.08 10.98
C GLU A 158 8.03 5.73 10.64
N ASP A 159 7.98 6.53 9.57
CA ASP A 159 6.75 7.18 9.11
C ASP A 159 5.76 6.14 8.54
N MET A 160 6.26 5.14 7.82
CA MET A 160 5.46 4.03 7.29
C MET A 160 4.78 3.26 8.42
N GLN A 161 5.53 2.84 9.45
CA GLN A 161 4.98 2.13 10.60
C GLN A 161 3.98 2.99 11.38
N ARG A 162 4.29 4.28 11.55
CA ARG A 162 3.43 5.21 12.25
C ARG A 162 2.10 5.39 11.54
N LEU A 163 2.10 5.63 10.23
CA LEU A 163 0.89 5.80 9.45
C LEU A 163 0.05 4.52 9.45
N ALA A 164 0.67 3.36 9.24
CA ALA A 164 -0.02 2.07 9.31
C ALA A 164 -0.71 1.87 10.66
N ALA A 165 -0.02 2.17 11.77
CA ALA A 165 -0.59 2.06 13.11
C ALA A 165 -1.77 3.02 13.36
N ILE A 166 -1.74 4.24 12.81
CA ILE A 166 -2.85 5.20 12.91
C ILE A 166 -4.05 4.73 12.06
N LEU A 167 -3.78 4.18 10.87
CA LEU A 167 -4.78 3.62 9.98
C LEU A 167 -5.33 2.26 10.45
N GLY A 168 -4.76 1.68 11.51
CA GLY A 168 -5.17 0.37 12.04
C GLY A 168 -4.69 -0.82 11.22
N ALA A 169 -3.70 -0.64 10.33
CA ALA A 169 -3.10 -1.73 9.56
C ALA A 169 -1.94 -2.37 10.31
N ASP A 170 -1.97 -3.70 10.40
CA ASP A 170 -0.82 -4.49 10.84
C ASP A 170 0.16 -4.66 9.67
N LEU A 171 1.29 -3.95 9.75
CA LEU A 171 2.33 -3.94 8.74
C LEU A 171 3.63 -4.56 9.28
N ARG A 172 4.22 -5.49 8.53
CA ARG A 172 5.50 -6.15 8.86
C ARG A 172 6.51 -6.01 7.72
N PRO A 173 7.82 -5.97 8.03
CA PRO A 173 8.85 -6.05 7.01
C PRO A 173 8.82 -7.44 6.34
N GLY A 174 9.18 -7.51 5.06
CA GLY A 174 9.27 -8.77 4.30
C GLY A 174 10.24 -9.81 4.88
N SER A 175 11.11 -9.43 5.84
CA SER A 175 11.95 -10.36 6.61
C SER A 175 11.19 -11.20 7.64
N ASP A 176 9.97 -10.80 8.01
CA ASP A 176 9.11 -11.50 8.97
C ASP A 176 7.63 -11.31 8.58
N PRO A 177 7.20 -11.86 7.42
CA PRO A 177 5.85 -11.67 6.92
C PRO A 177 4.83 -12.49 7.72
N PHE A 178 3.54 -12.19 7.55
CA PHE A 178 2.44 -12.87 8.23
C PHE A 178 2.34 -14.37 7.90
#